data_AF-A0A928BR59-F1
#
_entry.id   AF-A0A928BR59-F1
#
_cell.length_a   1.000
_cell.length_b   1.000
_cell.length_c   1.000
_cell.angle_alpha   90.00
_cell.angle_beta   90.00
_cell.angle_gamma   90.00
#
_symmetry.space_group_name_H-M   'P 1'
#
loop_
_entity.id
_entity.type
_entity.pdbx_description
1 polymer ?
#
loop_
_entity_poly.entity_id
_entity_poly.type
_entity_poly.pdbx_seq_one_letter_code
_entity_poly.pdbx_strand_id
1 'polypeptide(L)'
;MKKYIFIDNAAELLDSIACGKRVEGVLFKDKNTGCITFKAYQRKAPRRRYERLLCHLEHGWVKESQERIKVFESIPKCIGTPKVLTTLERETKEAGMAIIDYALDLED
;
A
#
# COMPACT_ATOMS: atom_id res chain seq x y z
N MET A 1 16.51 35.32 12.83
CA MET A 1 16.57 34.70 14.17
C MET A 1 16.02 33.27 14.07
N LYS A 2 16.82 32.25 14.40
CA LYS A 2 16.38 30.84 14.33
C LYS A 2 15.64 30.47 15.62
N LYS A 3 14.52 29.74 15.49
CA LYS A 3 13.78 29.18 16.63
C LYS A 3 14.01 27.68 16.64
N TYR A 4 14.24 27.12 17.82
CA TYR A 4 14.47 25.69 18.01
C TYR A 4 13.23 25.01 18.59
N ILE A 5 12.98 23.78 18.15
CA ILE A 5 11.97 22.88 18.70
C ILE A 5 12.67 21.62 19.18
N PHE A 6 12.26 21.10 20.33
CA PHE A 6 12.78 19.83 20.85
C PHE A 6 12.03 18.68 20.19
N ILE A 7 12.70 17.56 19.94
CA ILE A 7 12.10 16.38 19.32
C ILE A 7 12.20 15.24 20.32
N ASP A 8 11.05 14.74 20.76
CA ASP A 8 10.94 13.68 21.79
C ASP A 8 11.47 12.34 21.27
N ASN A 9 11.19 12.02 19.99
CA ASN A 9 11.62 10.79 19.32
C ASN A 9 12.62 11.05 18.19
N ALA A 10 13.75 11.69 18.52
CA ALA A 10 14.70 12.24 17.55
C ALA A 10 15.25 11.22 16.55
N ALA A 11 15.66 10.02 16.99
CA ALA A 11 16.28 9.02 16.11
C ALA A 11 15.32 8.57 14.98
N GLU A 12 14.11 8.14 15.34
CA GLU A 12 13.09 7.67 14.38
C GLU A 12 12.65 8.76 13.40
N LEU A 13 12.59 10.00 13.88
CA LEU A 13 12.20 11.16 13.09
C LEU A 13 13.28 11.52 12.07
N LEU A 14 14.54 11.54 12.49
CA LEU A 14 15.68 11.89 11.64
C LEU A 14 15.82 10.90 10.48
N ASP A 15 15.68 9.60 10.74
CA ASP A 15 15.71 8.58 9.68
C ASP A 15 14.58 8.78 8.66
N SER A 16 13.38 9.10 9.14
CA SER A 16 12.22 9.36 8.26
C SER A 16 12.42 10.60 7.40
N ILE A 17 12.98 11.67 7.98
CA ILE A 17 13.29 12.92 7.27
C ILE A 17 14.42 12.73 6.27
N ALA A 18 15.47 11.99 6.63
CA ALA A 18 16.56 11.65 5.73
C ALA A 18 16.07 10.89 4.48
N CYS A 19 15.03 10.05 4.65
CA CYS A 19 14.34 9.37 3.56
C CYS A 19 13.35 10.25 2.77
N GLY A 20 13.27 11.55 3.03
CA GLY A 20 12.35 12.48 2.36
C GLY A 20 10.88 12.36 2.77
N LYS A 21 10.56 11.63 3.86
CA LYS A 21 9.18 11.46 4.32
C LYS A 21 8.73 12.68 5.11
N ARG A 22 7.46 13.07 4.94
CA ARG A 22 6.77 14.04 5.80
C ARG A 22 6.26 13.33 7.04
N VAL A 23 6.54 13.87 8.22
CA VAL A 23 6.17 13.27 9.50
C VAL A 23 5.04 14.06 10.15
N GLU A 24 3.93 13.40 10.44
CA GLU A 24 2.83 13.96 11.23
C GLU A 24 3.09 13.80 12.73
N GLY A 25 2.63 14.76 13.53
CA GLY A 25 2.80 14.70 14.97
C GLY A 25 2.06 15.81 15.70
N VAL A 26 2.34 15.94 16.99
CA VAL A 26 1.80 16.97 17.85
C VAL A 26 2.91 17.90 18.33
N LEU A 27 2.62 19.21 18.30
CA LEU A 27 3.47 20.24 18.90
C LEU A 27 2.83 20.69 20.20
N PHE A 28 3.58 20.67 21.29
CA PHE A 28 3.08 21.04 22.61
C PHE A 28 4.16 21.75 23.42
N LYS A 29 3.74 22.45 24.47
CA LYS A 29 4.66 22.99 25.46
C LYS A 29 4.87 21.92 26.53
N ASP A 30 6.10 21.44 26.67
CA ASP A 30 6.43 20.48 27.73
C ASP A 30 6.24 21.16 29.10
N LYS A 31 5.56 20.46 30.01
CA LYS A 31 5.23 20.97 31.35
C LYS A 31 6.46 20.98 32.25
N ASN A 32 7.44 20.11 32.01
CA ASN A 32 8.62 19.98 32.86
C ASN A 32 9.71 20.99 32.46
N THR A 33 10.01 21.10 31.17
CA THR A 33 11.06 22.01 30.67
C THR A 33 10.54 23.39 30.27
N GLY A 34 9.23 23.53 30.05
CA GLY A 34 8.62 24.75 29.51
C GLY A 34 8.93 25.00 28.03
N CYS A 35 9.67 24.10 27.37
CA CYS A 35 10.08 24.23 25.99
C CYS A 35 8.99 23.78 25.01
N ILE A 36 9.09 24.24 23.76
CA ILE A 36 8.24 23.75 22.67
C ILE A 36 8.83 22.43 22.17
N THR A 37 8.03 21.37 22.24
CA THR A 37 8.43 20.00 21.89
C THR A 37 7.50 19.42 20.83
N PHE A 38 8.08 18.71 19.89
CA PHE A 38 7.41 17.96 18.84
C PHE A 38 7.52 16.45 19.12
N LYS A 39 6.40 15.75 18.97
CA LYS A 39 6.34 14.28 19.04
C LYS A 39 5.65 13.72 17.82
N ALA A 40 6.36 12.89 17.06
CA ALA A 40 5.78 12.24 15.89
C ALA A 40 4.72 11.21 16.30
N TYR A 41 3.70 11.04 15.47
CA TYR A 41 2.79 9.91 15.63
C TYR A 41 3.49 8.62 15.20
N GLN A 42 3.64 7.67 16.13
CA GLN A 42 4.04 6.30 15.82
C GLN A 42 2.86 5.52 15.22
N ARG A 43 2.33 5.99 14.08
CA ARG A 43 1.34 5.21 13.33
C ARG A 43 2.06 4.00 12.77
N LYS A 44 1.88 2.83 13.41
CA LYS A 44 2.27 1.56 12.81
C LYS A 44 1.52 1.47 11.49
N ALA A 45 2.25 1.49 10.37
CA ALA A 45 1.67 1.18 9.08
C ALA A 45 0.92 -0.16 9.26
N PRO A 46 -0.34 -0.28 8.81
CA PRO A 46 -1.02 -1.55 8.89
C PRO A 46 -0.13 -2.59 8.22
N ARG A 47 0.26 -3.64 8.95
CA ARG A 47 0.97 -4.78 8.36
C ARG A 47 0.06 -5.27 7.24
N ARG A 48 0.45 -5.01 5.98
CA ARG A 48 -0.24 -5.60 4.84
C ARG A 48 -0.15 -7.10 5.04
N ARG A 49 -1.31 -7.77 5.22
CA ARG A 49 -1.35 -9.24 5.23
C ARG A 49 -0.73 -9.70 3.91
N TYR A 50 0.14 -10.71 3.98
CA TYR A 50 0.76 -11.25 2.78
C TYR A 50 -0.34 -11.78 1.86
N GLU A 51 -0.33 -11.34 0.61
CA GLU A 51 -1.23 -11.81 -0.44
C GLU A 51 -0.40 -12.62 -1.43
N ARG A 52 -0.80 -13.87 -1.68
CA ARG A 52 -0.14 -14.74 -2.65
C ARG A 52 -0.56 -14.31 -4.05
N LEU A 53 0.41 -14.08 -4.93
CA LEU A 53 0.12 -13.86 -6.34
C LEU A 53 -0.18 -15.20 -7.01
N LEU A 54 -1.34 -15.29 -7.66
CA LEU A 54 -1.72 -16.46 -8.45
C LEU A 54 -1.26 -16.29 -9.89
N CYS A 55 -1.59 -15.16 -10.52
CA CYS A 55 -1.11 -14.84 -11.87
C CYS A 55 -0.98 -13.33 -12.12
N HIS A 56 -0.18 -13.00 -13.13
CA HIS A 56 -0.14 -11.68 -13.74
C HIS A 56 -1.08 -11.64 -14.94
N LEU A 57 -1.84 -10.55 -15.06
CA LEU A 57 -2.62 -10.22 -16.25
C LEU A 57 -1.85 -9.12 -17.03
N GLU A 58 -2.25 -8.85 -18.27
CA GLU A 58 -1.59 -7.83 -19.10
C GLU A 58 -1.67 -6.42 -18.47
N HIS A 59 -2.79 -6.08 -17.84
CA HIS A 59 -3.04 -4.81 -17.18
C HIS A 59 -3.37 -4.97 -15.69
N GLY A 60 -3.05 -6.12 -15.11
CA GLY A 60 -3.59 -6.50 -13.81
C GLY A 60 -2.91 -7.66 -13.10
N TRP A 61 -3.59 -8.20 -12.11
CA TRP A 61 -3.16 -9.38 -11.36
C TRP A 61 -4.33 -10.09 -10.70
N VAL A 62 -4.11 -11.36 -10.37
CA VAL A 62 -4.96 -12.15 -9.47
C VAL A 62 -4.15 -12.52 -8.23
N LYS A 63 -4.68 -12.23 -7.04
CA LYS A 63 -4.06 -12.58 -5.77
C LYS A 63 -5.05 -13.26 -4.85
N GLU A 64 -4.53 -14.12 -4.01
CA GLU A 64 -5.23 -14.73 -2.91
C GLU A 64 -4.82 -14.04 -1.59
N SER A 65 -5.84 -13.76 -0.79
CA SER A 65 -5.72 -13.45 0.64
C SER A 65 -6.42 -14.55 1.43
N GLN A 66 -6.20 -14.61 2.74
CA GLN A 66 -6.74 -15.66 3.62
C GLN A 66 -8.24 -15.97 3.45
N GLU A 67 -9.06 -14.98 3.07
CA GLU A 67 -10.52 -15.13 2.97
C GLU A 67 -11.06 -14.83 1.56
N ARG A 68 -10.21 -14.38 0.63
CA ARG A 68 -10.68 -13.82 -0.65
C ARG A 68 -9.68 -14.00 -1.77
N ILE A 69 -10.20 -14.30 -2.96
CA ILE A 69 -9.52 -14.07 -4.23
C ILE A 69 -9.83 -12.65 -4.69
N LYS A 70 -8.80 -11.94 -5.14
CA LYS A 70 -8.87 -10.55 -5.58
C LYS A 70 -8.35 -10.47 -7.01
N VAL A 71 -9.14 -9.82 -7.87
CA VAL A 71 -8.75 -9.49 -9.25
C VAL A 71 -8.67 -7.97 -9.34
N PHE A 72 -7.58 -7.47 -9.92
CA PHE A 72 -7.39 -6.04 -10.16
C PHE A 72 -6.91 -5.83 -11.59
N GLU A 73 -7.55 -4.91 -12.29
CA GLU A 73 -7.20 -4.51 -13.66
C GLU A 73 -7.18 -2.98 -13.79
N SER A 74 -6.21 -2.48 -14.55
CA SER A 74 -6.05 -1.05 -14.82
C SER A 74 -5.74 -0.82 -16.30
N ILE A 75 -6.80 -0.80 -17.10
CA ILE A 75 -6.70 -0.72 -18.56
C ILE A 75 -6.59 0.76 -18.99
N PRO A 76 -5.61 1.11 -19.85
CA PRO A 76 -5.41 2.50 -20.29
C PRO A 76 -6.55 2.99 -21.18
N LYS A 77 -7.19 4.10 -20.81
CA LYS A 77 -8.34 4.66 -21.57
C LYS A 77 -8.00 5.10 -23.00
N CYS A 78 -6.72 5.33 -23.31
CA CYS A 78 -6.28 5.79 -24.63
C CYS A 78 -6.45 4.76 -25.75
N ILE A 79 -6.68 3.47 -25.43
CA ILE A 79 -6.89 2.42 -26.43
C ILE A 79 -8.32 2.44 -27.02
N GLY A 80 -9.21 3.27 -26.46
CA GLY A 80 -10.60 3.41 -26.89
C GLY A 80 -11.54 2.37 -26.27
N THR A 81 -12.78 2.79 -26.01
CA THR A 81 -13.78 2.00 -25.27
C THR A 81 -14.00 0.58 -25.82
N PRO A 82 -14.11 0.35 -27.14
CA PRO A 82 -14.29 -1.02 -27.67
C PRO A 82 -13.13 -1.94 -27.28
N LYS A 83 -11.90 -1.47 -27.38
CA LYS A 83 -10.72 -2.25 -27.00
C LYS A 83 -10.64 -2.47 -25.49
N VAL A 84 -11.02 -1.47 -24.69
CA VAL A 84 -11.10 -1.64 -23.23
C VAL A 84 -12.06 -2.78 -22.87
N LEU A 85 -13.23 -2.86 -23.50
CA LEU A 85 -14.20 -3.93 -23.24
C LEU A 85 -13.67 -5.30 -23.69
N THR A 86 -13.08 -5.39 -24.89
CA THR A 86 -12.48 -6.65 -25.35
C THR A 86 -11.33 -7.11 -24.43
N THR A 87 -10.51 -6.17 -23.97
CA THR A 87 -9.44 -6.47 -23.01
C THR A 87 -10.02 -6.96 -21.69
N LEU A 88 -11.04 -6.28 -21.14
CA LEU A 88 -11.72 -6.67 -19.90
C LEU A 88 -12.27 -8.11 -19.98
N GLU A 89 -12.96 -8.45 -21.07
CA GLU A 89 -13.52 -9.81 -21.27
C GLU A 89 -12.43 -10.88 -21.32
N ARG A 90 -11.33 -10.60 -22.03
CA ARG A 90 -10.19 -11.51 -22.13
C ARG A 90 -9.50 -11.70 -20.79
N GLU A 91 -9.17 -10.62 -20.09
CA GLU A 91 -8.46 -10.69 -18.80
C GLU A 91 -9.34 -11.34 -17.72
N THR A 92 -10.65 -11.11 -17.74
CA THR A 92 -11.61 -11.82 -16.87
C THR A 92 -11.56 -13.32 -17.11
N LYS A 93 -11.49 -13.76 -18.37
CA LYS A 93 -11.37 -15.18 -18.72
C LYS A 93 -10.04 -15.78 -18.25
N GLU A 94 -8.93 -15.07 -18.46
CA GLU A 94 -7.60 -15.49 -17.99
C GLU A 94 -7.54 -15.59 -16.47
N ALA A 95 -8.11 -14.62 -15.76
CA ALA A 95 -8.24 -14.65 -14.31
C ALA A 95 -9.06 -15.84 -13.83
N GLY A 96 -10.19 -16.14 -14.50
CA GLY A 96 -11.02 -17.31 -14.21
C GLY A 96 -10.26 -18.63 -14.37
N MET A 97 -9.47 -18.78 -15.43
CA MET A 97 -8.62 -19.96 -15.64
C MET A 97 -7.57 -20.11 -14.53
N ALA A 98 -6.88 -19.03 -14.16
CA ALA A 98 -5.87 -19.08 -13.10
C ALA A 98 -6.46 -19.47 -11.73
N ILE A 99 -7.72 -19.13 -11.47
CA ILE A 99 -8.43 -19.55 -10.26
C ILE A 99 -8.75 -21.05 -10.30
N ILE A 100 -9.14 -21.57 -11.47
CA ILE A 100 -9.41 -23.01 -11.65
C ILE A 100 -8.12 -23.81 -11.48
N ASP A 101 -7.04 -23.40 -12.15
CA ASP A 101 -5.75 -24.08 -12.04
C ASP A 101 -5.28 -24.12 -10.58
N TYR A 102 -5.41 -22.99 -9.87
CA TYR A 102 -5.13 -22.94 -8.44
C TYR A 102 -6.00 -23.88 -7.60
N ALA A 103 -7.28 -24.01 -7.92
CA ALA A 103 -8.18 -24.92 -7.20
C ALA A 103 -7.79 -26.39 -7.45
N LEU A 104 -7.41 -26.75 -8.67
CA LEU A 104 -6.95 -28.10 -9.00
C LEU A 104 -5.63 -28.44 -8.30
N ASP A 105 -4.68 -27.50 -8.26
CA ASP A 105 -3.40 -27.64 -7.54
C ASP A 105 -3.57 -27.85 -6.01
N LEU A 106 -4.73 -27.51 -5.44
CA LEU A 106 -5.03 -27.73 -4.01
C LEU A 106 -5.69 -29.08 -3.72
N GLU A 107 -6.24 -29.74 -4.74
CA GLU A 107 -6.94 -31.02 -4.61
C GLU A 107 -6.02 -32.23 -4.75
N ASP A 108 -4.78 -32.02 -5.24
CA ASP A 108 -3.67 -33.00 -5.31
C ASP A 108 -2.75 -32.96 -4.08
#